data_AF-A0A5S9MDC6-F1
#
_entry.id   AF-A0A5S9MDC6-F1
#
_cell.length_a   1.000
_cell.length_b   1.000
_cell.length_c   1.000
_cell.angle_alpha   90.00
_cell.angle_beta   90.00
_cell.angle_gamma   90.00
#
_symmetry.space_group_name_H-M   'P 1'
#
loop_
_entity.id
_entity.type
_entity.pdbx_description
1 polymer ?
#
loop_
_entity_poly.entity_id
_entity_poly.type
_entity_poly.pdbx_seq_one_letter_code
_entity_poly.pdbx_strand_id
1 'polypeptide(L)'
;MRRASDVLEIRELLEKNNATDIQIIPKIENQEGVDNIDEILEVSDGLMVARGDLGVEIPAEEVPLVQKMLIKKCNRLGKPVITATQMLDSMQRNPRPTRAEASDVANAIFDGTDAIMLSGETAAGTYPVEAVQTMHNIASRSEEALNYKAILSRRSEEVEVSITDAIGQSVAHTAMKLDVAAIVTPTESGHTARMISKYRPKAPIVAVTANESVARKLSLVFGVFAKSGSKTTSTDEMLENAVEKSIETGYVRHGDLIVITAGVPVGETGTTNLMKVYVVGDIIAKGQGIGRKSAFGPVVIAQSGKEAEEKMYDGAILVANCTDRDMMGALEKASALITEEGGLTSHAAVVGLSLGIPVIVGLDSATTLLKEGEEITVDPARGAIYKGRASVL
;
A
#
# COMPACT_ATOMS: atom_id res chain seq x y z
N MET A 1 -5.96 -22.40 -24.13
CA MET A 1 -6.84 -21.51 -24.91
C MET A 1 -6.04 -20.87 -26.02
N ARG A 2 -6.61 -20.80 -27.22
CA ARG A 2 -5.89 -20.45 -28.45
C ARG A 2 -6.45 -19.22 -29.15
N ARG A 3 -7.72 -18.89 -28.91
CA ARG A 3 -8.43 -17.77 -29.57
C ARG A 3 -9.31 -17.05 -28.56
N ALA A 4 -9.65 -15.80 -28.87
CA ALA A 4 -10.63 -15.04 -28.09
C ALA A 4 -12.00 -15.75 -27.98
N SER A 5 -12.40 -16.49 -29.02
CA SER A 5 -13.65 -17.27 -29.02
C SER A 5 -13.75 -18.27 -27.88
N ASP A 6 -12.65 -18.94 -27.52
CA ASP A 6 -12.63 -19.94 -26.44
C ASP A 6 -13.00 -19.30 -25.09
N VAL A 7 -12.54 -18.06 -24.86
CA VAL A 7 -12.85 -17.28 -23.66
C VAL A 7 -14.31 -16.82 -23.67
N LEU A 8 -14.79 -16.36 -24.83
CA LEU A 8 -16.16 -15.87 -25.01
C LEU A 8 -17.20 -16.99 -24.82
N GLU A 9 -16.90 -18.22 -25.22
CA GLU A 9 -17.76 -19.38 -24.98
C GLU A 9 -17.97 -19.63 -23.47
N ILE A 10 -16.91 -19.55 -22.67
CA ILE A 10 -17.02 -19.65 -21.21
C ILE A 10 -17.79 -18.46 -20.66
N ARG A 11 -17.54 -17.24 -21.16
CA ARG A 11 -18.22 -16.03 -20.72
C ARG A 11 -19.73 -16.12 -20.98
N GLU A 12 -20.14 -16.57 -22.16
CA GLU A 12 -21.55 -16.79 -22.50
C GLU A 12 -22.21 -17.82 -21.58
N LEU A 13 -21.49 -18.89 -21.21
CA LEU A 13 -21.97 -19.87 -20.24
C LEU A 13 -22.17 -19.25 -18.85
N LEU A 14 -21.23 -18.43 -18.38
CA LEU A 14 -21.34 -17.74 -17.09
C LEU A 14 -22.52 -16.74 -17.10
N GLU A 15 -22.72 -16.00 -18.20
CA GLU A 15 -23.85 -15.08 -18.39
C GLU A 15 -25.19 -15.81 -18.32
N LYS A 16 -25.33 -16.94 -19.02
CA LYS A 16 -26.55 -17.77 -18.99
C LYS A 16 -26.89 -18.30 -17.60
N ASN A 17 -25.91 -18.39 -16.71
CA ASN A 17 -26.07 -18.92 -15.35
C ASN A 17 -25.98 -17.86 -14.25
N ASN A 18 -25.99 -16.56 -14.59
CA ASN A 18 -25.83 -15.45 -13.63
C ASN A 18 -24.56 -15.57 -12.76
N ALA A 19 -23.47 -16.12 -13.32
CA ALA A 19 -22.19 -16.34 -12.66
C ALA A 19 -21.09 -15.45 -13.25
N THR A 20 -21.45 -14.27 -13.75
CA THR A 20 -20.56 -13.32 -14.45
C THR A 20 -19.49 -12.72 -13.54
N ASP A 21 -19.58 -12.95 -12.23
CA ASP A 21 -18.58 -12.51 -11.27
C ASP A 21 -17.34 -13.41 -11.28
N ILE A 22 -17.42 -14.63 -11.79
CA ILE A 22 -16.27 -15.55 -11.93
C ILE A 22 -15.27 -15.00 -12.96
N GLN A 23 -14.00 -14.96 -12.59
CA GLN A 23 -12.92 -14.48 -13.47
C GLN A 23 -12.42 -15.61 -14.37
N ILE A 24 -12.18 -15.31 -15.65
CA ILE A 24 -11.65 -16.27 -16.62
C ILE A 24 -10.14 -16.02 -16.81
N ILE A 25 -9.33 -17.04 -16.51
CA ILE A 25 -7.86 -17.03 -16.64
C ILE A 25 -7.46 -18.03 -17.74
N PRO A 26 -7.23 -17.58 -18.98
CA PRO A 26 -6.80 -18.45 -20.06
C PRO A 26 -5.43 -19.06 -19.75
N LYS A 27 -5.31 -20.37 -19.96
CA LYS A 27 -4.03 -21.07 -19.94
C LYS A 27 -3.44 -21.09 -21.35
N ILE A 28 -2.26 -20.49 -21.53
CA ILE A 28 -1.55 -20.46 -22.82
C ILE A 28 -0.53 -21.61 -22.84
N GLU A 29 -0.71 -22.50 -23.81
CA GLU A 29 -0.05 -23.81 -23.85
C GLU A 29 0.58 -24.13 -25.22
N ASN A 30 0.35 -23.30 -26.25
CA ASN A 30 0.83 -23.58 -27.60
C ASN A 30 1.05 -22.31 -28.42
N GLN A 31 1.66 -22.46 -29.61
CA GLN A 31 2.01 -21.34 -30.50
C GLN A 31 0.79 -20.49 -30.90
N GLU A 32 -0.35 -21.12 -31.24
CA GLU A 32 -1.56 -20.37 -31.64
C GLU A 32 -2.06 -19.44 -30.53
N GLY A 33 -2.04 -19.87 -29.27
CA GLY A 33 -2.39 -19.00 -28.13
C GLY A 33 -1.37 -17.91 -27.86
N VAL A 34 -0.09 -18.15 -28.18
CA VAL A 34 0.97 -17.13 -28.09
C VAL A 34 0.78 -16.05 -29.16
N ASP A 35 0.48 -16.45 -30.40
CA ASP A 35 0.26 -15.55 -31.52
C ASP A 35 -0.99 -14.67 -31.31
N ASN A 36 -2.05 -15.25 -30.74
CA ASN A 36 -3.33 -14.57 -30.49
C ASN A 36 -3.42 -13.91 -29.11
N ILE A 37 -2.29 -13.72 -28.40
CA ILE A 37 -2.34 -13.28 -27.00
C ILE A 37 -3.06 -11.94 -26.81
N ASP A 38 -2.93 -10.99 -27.74
CA ASP A 38 -3.54 -9.67 -27.58
C ASP A 38 -5.08 -9.75 -27.62
N GLU A 39 -5.66 -10.51 -28.55
CA GLU A 39 -7.12 -10.69 -28.61
C GLU A 39 -7.66 -11.55 -27.45
N ILE A 40 -6.90 -12.56 -27.01
CA ILE A 40 -7.26 -13.38 -25.84
C ILE A 40 -7.31 -12.48 -24.61
N LEU A 41 -6.26 -11.67 -24.40
CA LEU A 41 -6.19 -10.79 -23.24
C LEU A 41 -7.32 -9.79 -23.25
N GLU A 42 -7.73 -9.24 -24.40
CA GLU A 42 -8.83 -8.27 -24.49
C GLU A 42 -10.12 -8.76 -23.80
N VAL A 43 -10.48 -10.03 -24.04
CA VAL A 43 -11.73 -10.64 -23.53
C VAL A 43 -11.57 -11.41 -22.21
N SER A 44 -10.37 -11.42 -21.63
CA SER A 44 -10.02 -12.20 -20.42
C SER A 44 -9.89 -11.35 -19.16
N ASP A 45 -9.92 -12.00 -18.00
CA ASP A 45 -9.76 -11.33 -16.70
C ASP A 45 -8.34 -11.43 -16.13
N GLY A 46 -7.50 -12.30 -16.70
CA GLY A 46 -6.10 -12.53 -16.35
C GLY A 46 -5.42 -13.46 -17.34
N LEU A 47 -4.31 -14.09 -16.96
CA LEU A 47 -3.59 -15.06 -17.78
C LEU A 47 -2.86 -16.11 -16.92
N MET A 48 -2.70 -17.32 -17.42
CA MET A 48 -1.78 -18.32 -16.89
C MET A 48 -0.77 -18.74 -17.97
N VAL A 49 0.52 -18.62 -17.64
CA VAL A 49 1.64 -19.08 -18.46
C VAL A 49 2.00 -20.51 -18.05
N ALA A 50 1.58 -21.50 -18.82
CA ALA A 50 1.80 -22.93 -18.52
C ALA A 50 3.04 -23.46 -19.24
N ARG A 51 4.19 -23.35 -18.59
CA ARG A 51 5.51 -23.55 -19.20
C ARG A 51 5.78 -25.00 -19.59
N GLY A 52 5.30 -25.95 -18.80
CA GLY A 52 5.41 -27.38 -19.07
C GLY A 52 4.63 -27.79 -20.33
N ASP A 53 3.41 -27.28 -20.47
CA ASP A 53 2.58 -27.52 -21.66
C ASP A 53 3.18 -26.82 -22.89
N LEU A 54 3.60 -25.56 -22.71
CA LEU A 54 4.20 -24.76 -23.78
C LEU A 54 5.51 -25.38 -24.30
N GLY A 55 6.36 -25.89 -23.41
CA GLY A 55 7.63 -26.54 -23.78
C GLY A 55 7.47 -27.88 -24.52
N VAL A 56 6.26 -28.42 -24.64
CA VAL A 56 5.95 -29.55 -25.55
C VAL A 56 5.72 -29.06 -26.98
N GLU A 57 5.13 -27.87 -27.13
CA GLU A 57 4.65 -27.34 -28.41
C GLU A 57 5.66 -26.39 -29.09
N ILE A 58 6.50 -25.71 -28.31
CA ILE A 58 7.53 -24.79 -28.83
C ILE A 58 8.93 -25.19 -28.32
N PRO A 59 10.02 -24.80 -29.02
CA PRO A 59 11.38 -25.09 -28.57
C PRO A 59 11.64 -24.57 -27.15
N ALA A 60 12.32 -25.38 -26.33
CA ALA A 60 12.56 -25.08 -24.92
C ALA A 60 13.35 -23.76 -24.73
N GLU A 61 14.23 -23.43 -25.67
CA GLU A 61 14.99 -22.17 -25.70
C GLU A 61 14.13 -20.92 -25.94
N GLU A 62 12.93 -21.07 -26.52
CA GLU A 62 12.00 -19.95 -26.79
C GLU A 62 11.04 -19.69 -25.61
N VAL A 63 10.74 -20.71 -24.80
CA VAL A 63 9.80 -20.62 -23.67
C VAL A 63 10.10 -19.45 -22.72
N PRO A 64 11.36 -19.18 -22.31
CA PRO A 64 11.65 -18.04 -21.43
C PRO A 64 11.34 -16.67 -22.08
N LEU A 65 11.52 -16.52 -23.39
CA LEU A 65 11.22 -15.28 -24.11
C LEU A 65 9.71 -15.08 -24.21
N VAL A 66 8.97 -16.15 -24.52
CA VAL A 66 7.49 -16.13 -24.56
C VAL A 66 6.92 -15.79 -23.18
N GLN A 67 7.41 -16.41 -22.09
CA GLN A 67 6.99 -16.07 -20.73
C GLN A 67 7.11 -14.57 -20.44
N LYS A 68 8.29 -13.99 -20.71
CA LYS A 68 8.54 -12.56 -20.50
C LYS A 68 7.58 -11.68 -21.29
N MET A 69 7.33 -12.05 -22.55
CA MET A 69 6.42 -11.34 -23.44
C MET A 69 4.97 -11.39 -22.92
N LEU A 70 4.48 -12.58 -22.54
CA LEU A 70 3.13 -12.78 -22.01
C LEU A 70 2.90 -12.00 -20.72
N ILE A 71 3.83 -12.09 -19.77
CA ILE A 71 3.80 -11.35 -18.50
C ILE A 71 3.81 -9.85 -18.76
N LYS A 72 4.65 -9.35 -19.69
CA LYS A 72 4.71 -7.93 -20.02
C LYS A 72 3.38 -7.42 -20.59
N LYS A 73 2.71 -8.17 -21.47
CA LYS A 73 1.41 -7.79 -22.03
C LYS A 73 0.32 -7.72 -20.95
N CYS A 74 0.27 -8.70 -20.03
CA CYS A 74 -0.66 -8.68 -18.89
C CYS A 74 -0.43 -7.46 -18.00
N ASN A 75 0.84 -7.20 -17.68
CA ASN A 75 1.26 -6.05 -16.90
C ASN A 75 0.83 -4.72 -17.54
N ARG A 76 0.93 -4.58 -18.87
CA ARG A 76 0.49 -3.36 -19.56
C ARG A 76 -1.02 -3.12 -19.41
N LEU A 77 -1.82 -4.20 -19.45
CA LEU A 77 -3.28 -4.15 -19.31
C LEU A 77 -3.76 -4.12 -17.84
N GLY A 78 -2.87 -4.34 -16.88
CA GLY A 78 -3.24 -4.46 -15.46
C GLY A 78 -4.10 -5.71 -15.18
N LYS A 79 -3.92 -6.77 -15.97
CA LYS A 79 -4.59 -8.06 -15.79
C LYS A 79 -3.63 -9.00 -15.03
N PRO A 80 -4.07 -9.70 -13.97
CA PRO A 80 -3.19 -10.59 -13.20
C PRO A 80 -2.64 -11.73 -14.06
N VAL A 81 -1.37 -12.06 -13.87
CA VAL A 81 -0.72 -13.19 -14.56
C VAL A 81 -0.13 -14.19 -13.57
N ILE A 82 -0.38 -15.47 -13.84
CA ILE A 82 0.11 -16.61 -13.07
C ILE A 82 1.23 -17.29 -13.85
N THR A 83 2.41 -17.42 -13.26
CA THR A 83 3.47 -18.29 -13.79
C THR A 83 3.31 -19.69 -13.20
N ALA A 84 3.14 -20.69 -14.06
CA ALA A 84 2.71 -22.02 -13.68
C ALA A 84 3.64 -23.13 -14.20
N THR A 85 3.57 -24.28 -13.52
CA THR A 85 4.28 -25.55 -13.79
C THR A 85 5.80 -25.46 -13.65
N GLN A 86 6.46 -26.57 -13.31
CA GLN A 86 7.92 -26.67 -13.17
C GLN A 86 8.54 -25.63 -12.20
N MET A 87 7.82 -25.22 -11.15
CA MET A 87 8.30 -24.19 -10.22
C MET A 87 9.25 -24.77 -9.18
N LEU A 88 8.78 -25.68 -8.33
CA LEU A 88 9.56 -26.34 -7.28
C LEU A 88 9.39 -27.87 -7.36
N ASP A 89 9.30 -28.42 -8.56
CA ASP A 89 8.88 -29.80 -8.84
C ASP A 89 9.62 -30.86 -8.00
N SER A 90 10.94 -30.68 -7.81
CA SER A 90 11.76 -31.56 -7.00
C SER A 90 11.29 -31.66 -5.54
N MET A 91 10.55 -30.67 -5.04
CA MET A 91 10.02 -30.64 -3.68
C MET A 91 8.85 -31.60 -3.45
N GLN A 92 8.30 -32.21 -4.51
CA GLN A 92 7.41 -33.37 -4.33
C GLN A 92 8.08 -34.50 -3.56
N ARG A 93 9.41 -34.65 -3.72
CA ARG A 93 10.21 -35.74 -3.15
C ARG A 93 11.29 -35.26 -2.19
N ASN A 94 11.63 -33.98 -2.20
CA ASN A 94 12.72 -33.41 -1.41
C ASN A 94 12.24 -32.26 -0.52
N PRO A 95 12.80 -32.09 0.69
CA PRO A 95 12.40 -31.00 1.58
C PRO A 95 12.93 -29.61 1.15
N ARG A 96 13.76 -29.54 0.10
CA ARG A 96 14.35 -28.30 -0.43
C ARG A 96 14.42 -28.37 -1.95
N PRO A 97 14.28 -27.22 -2.64
CA PRO A 97 14.38 -27.18 -4.09
C PRO A 97 15.85 -27.18 -4.52
N THR A 98 16.04 -27.35 -5.82
CA THR A 98 17.32 -27.11 -6.48
C THR A 98 17.60 -25.61 -6.60
N ARG A 99 18.87 -25.26 -6.87
CA ARG A 99 19.24 -23.87 -7.17
C ARG A 99 18.61 -23.36 -8.48
N ALA A 100 18.43 -24.25 -9.45
CA ALA A 100 17.81 -23.91 -10.73
C ALA A 100 16.35 -23.52 -10.53
N GLU A 101 15.57 -24.32 -9.79
CA GLU A 101 14.18 -24.01 -9.44
C GLU A 101 14.06 -22.70 -8.65
N ALA A 102 14.92 -22.49 -7.65
CA ALA A 102 14.90 -21.23 -6.90
C ALA A 102 15.20 -20.01 -7.79
N SER A 103 16.15 -20.14 -8.73
CA SER A 103 16.46 -19.09 -9.70
C SER A 103 15.32 -18.85 -10.69
N ASP A 104 14.62 -19.90 -11.09
CA ASP A 104 13.52 -19.84 -12.04
C ASP A 104 12.29 -19.13 -11.45
N VAL A 105 11.91 -19.49 -10.21
CA VAL A 105 10.88 -18.76 -9.44
C VAL A 105 11.24 -17.29 -9.29
N ALA A 106 12.49 -16.98 -8.91
CA ALA A 106 12.93 -15.59 -8.77
C ALA A 106 12.84 -14.81 -10.11
N ASN A 107 13.20 -15.43 -11.23
CA ASN A 107 13.10 -14.80 -12.54
C ASN A 107 11.65 -14.53 -12.96
N ALA A 108 10.70 -15.41 -12.63
CA ALA A 108 9.27 -15.14 -12.88
C ALA A 108 8.79 -13.87 -12.14
N ILE A 109 9.29 -13.64 -10.92
CA ILE A 109 9.02 -12.44 -10.14
C ILE A 109 9.65 -11.21 -10.79
N PHE A 110 10.92 -11.29 -11.21
CA PHE A 110 11.59 -10.19 -11.92
C PHE A 110 10.93 -9.84 -13.26
N ASP A 111 10.36 -10.83 -13.94
CA ASP A 111 9.55 -10.62 -15.15
C ASP A 111 8.25 -9.88 -14.86
N GLY A 112 7.80 -9.93 -13.60
CA GLY A 112 6.68 -9.17 -13.09
C GLY A 112 5.40 -9.98 -12.99
N THR A 113 5.48 -11.28 -12.74
CA THR A 113 4.29 -12.13 -12.48
C THR A 113 3.50 -11.61 -11.27
N ASP A 114 2.16 -11.74 -11.29
CA ASP A 114 1.34 -11.38 -10.12
C ASP A 114 1.28 -12.53 -9.12
N ALA A 115 1.29 -13.77 -9.62
CA ALA A 115 1.29 -14.97 -8.81
C ALA A 115 2.21 -16.06 -9.38
N ILE A 116 2.63 -16.96 -8.48
CA ILE A 116 3.43 -18.15 -8.76
C ILE A 116 2.67 -19.38 -8.25
N MET A 117 2.60 -20.43 -9.07
CA MET A 117 1.71 -21.57 -8.82
C MET A 117 2.48 -22.86 -8.51
N LEU A 118 2.09 -23.53 -7.42
CA LEU A 118 2.49 -24.90 -7.11
C LEU A 118 1.44 -25.87 -7.67
N SER A 119 1.90 -27.02 -8.17
CA SER A 119 1.06 -28.06 -8.80
C SER A 119 1.15 -29.37 -8.01
N GLY A 120 1.99 -30.31 -8.44
CA GLY A 120 2.17 -31.60 -7.76
C GLY A 120 2.80 -31.44 -6.37
N GLU A 121 3.59 -30.38 -6.17
CA GLU A 121 4.30 -30.08 -4.92
C GLU A 121 3.36 -30.03 -3.72
N THR A 122 2.19 -29.40 -3.88
CA THR A 122 1.19 -29.24 -2.81
C THR A 122 0.03 -30.23 -2.93
N ALA A 123 -0.28 -30.71 -4.13
CA ALA A 123 -1.41 -31.60 -4.36
C ALA A 123 -1.15 -33.05 -3.91
N ALA A 124 0.05 -33.57 -4.21
CA ALA A 124 0.40 -34.97 -3.93
C ALA A 124 1.85 -35.16 -3.44
N GLY A 125 2.60 -34.07 -3.27
CA GLY A 125 3.97 -34.09 -2.80
C GLY A 125 4.10 -34.46 -1.32
N THR A 126 5.31 -34.90 -0.94
CA THR A 126 5.63 -35.27 0.44
C THR A 126 5.85 -34.05 1.36
N TYR A 127 6.16 -32.89 0.78
CA TYR A 127 6.52 -31.66 1.50
C TYR A 127 5.65 -30.45 1.09
N PRO A 128 4.32 -30.53 1.18
CA PRO A 128 3.43 -29.48 0.66
C PRO A 128 3.56 -28.15 1.41
N VAL A 129 3.74 -28.20 2.73
CA VAL A 129 3.89 -26.99 3.56
C VAL A 129 5.23 -26.33 3.32
N GLU A 130 6.31 -27.12 3.22
CA GLU A 130 7.66 -26.64 2.95
C GLU A 130 7.79 -26.07 1.54
N ALA A 131 7.05 -26.61 0.56
CA ALA A 131 6.99 -26.05 -0.79
C ALA A 131 6.37 -24.65 -0.76
N VAL A 132 5.24 -24.46 -0.06
CA VAL A 132 4.62 -23.13 0.12
C VAL A 132 5.56 -22.19 0.88
N GLN A 133 6.17 -22.64 1.97
CA GLN A 133 7.10 -21.81 2.75
C GLN A 133 8.33 -21.41 1.93
N THR A 134 8.86 -22.33 1.12
CA THR A 134 10.01 -22.05 0.24
C THR A 134 9.63 -21.08 -0.86
N MET A 135 8.46 -21.26 -1.48
CA MET A 135 7.90 -20.34 -2.46
C MET A 135 7.76 -18.92 -1.88
N HIS A 136 7.21 -18.80 -0.67
CA HIS A 136 7.13 -17.54 0.07
C HIS A 136 8.52 -16.93 0.32
N ASN A 137 9.48 -17.72 0.80
CA ASN A 137 10.82 -17.22 1.11
C ASN A 137 11.54 -16.70 -0.14
N ILE A 138 11.42 -17.40 -1.28
CA ILE A 138 11.99 -16.94 -2.56
C ILE A 138 11.32 -15.64 -2.99
N ALA A 139 9.99 -15.54 -2.87
CA ALA A 139 9.26 -14.34 -3.24
C ALA A 139 9.67 -13.13 -2.42
N SER A 140 9.59 -13.23 -1.09
CA SER A 140 9.99 -12.16 -0.16
C SER A 140 11.42 -11.69 -0.43
N ARG A 141 12.36 -12.62 -0.65
CA ARG A 141 13.76 -12.26 -0.91
C ARG A 141 13.97 -11.63 -2.28
N SER A 142 13.23 -12.06 -3.30
CA SER A 142 13.33 -11.50 -4.66
C SER A 142 12.73 -10.09 -4.72
N GLU A 143 11.63 -9.86 -4.00
CA GLU A 143 10.95 -8.56 -3.95
C GLU A 143 11.79 -7.48 -3.25
N GLU A 144 12.57 -7.83 -2.21
CA GLU A 144 13.55 -6.94 -1.59
C GLU A 144 14.58 -6.38 -2.60
N ALA A 145 14.91 -7.14 -3.65
CA ALA A 145 15.87 -6.76 -4.66
C ALA A 145 15.26 -5.98 -5.84
N LEU A 146 13.93 -5.78 -5.88
CA LEU A 146 13.27 -5.07 -6.96
C LEU A 146 13.63 -3.58 -6.96
N ASN A 147 14.01 -3.07 -8.13
CA ASN A 147 14.16 -1.63 -8.33
C ASN A 147 12.79 -1.01 -8.67
N TYR A 148 11.97 -0.80 -7.65
CA TYR A 148 10.62 -0.22 -7.78
C TYR A 148 10.61 1.12 -8.54
N LYS A 149 11.64 1.95 -8.38
CA LYS A 149 11.78 3.22 -9.11
C LYS A 149 11.91 3.00 -10.62
N ALA A 150 12.74 2.04 -11.04
CA ALA A 150 12.91 1.70 -12.45
C ALA A 150 11.65 1.05 -13.03
N ILE A 151 10.97 0.19 -12.26
CA ILE A 151 9.70 -0.42 -12.67
C ILE A 151 8.64 0.64 -12.90
N LEU A 152 8.46 1.57 -11.94
CA LEU A 152 7.51 2.66 -12.06
C LEU A 152 7.79 3.53 -13.28
N SER A 153 9.05 3.96 -13.47
CA SER A 153 9.44 4.78 -14.64
C SER A 153 9.07 4.10 -15.95
N ARG A 154 9.44 2.82 -16.11
CA ARG A 154 9.15 2.05 -17.32
C ARG A 154 7.65 1.90 -17.55
N ARG A 155 6.87 1.57 -16.50
CA ARG A 155 5.42 1.37 -16.64
C ARG A 155 4.68 2.67 -16.94
N SER A 156 5.15 3.81 -16.41
CA SER A 156 4.59 5.13 -16.75
C SER A 156 4.80 5.53 -18.22
N GLU A 157 5.87 5.04 -18.85
CA GLU A 157 6.15 5.29 -20.28
C GLU A 157 5.38 4.35 -21.23
N GLU A 158 5.09 3.12 -20.80
CA GLU A 158 4.51 2.06 -21.66
C GLU A 158 2.98 2.03 -21.72
N VAL A 159 2.28 2.72 -20.81
CA VAL A 159 0.82 2.62 -20.63
C VAL A 159 0.07 3.78 -21.28
N GLU A 160 -1.08 3.50 -21.90
CA GLU A 160 -1.96 4.51 -22.50
C GLU A 160 -2.51 5.50 -21.46
N VAL A 161 -2.72 6.75 -21.89
CA VAL A 161 -3.13 7.83 -21.00
C VAL A 161 -4.66 7.83 -20.83
N SER A 162 -5.13 7.18 -19.76
CA SER A 162 -6.50 7.34 -19.23
C SER A 162 -6.49 8.19 -17.96
N ILE A 163 -7.66 8.66 -17.50
CA ILE A 163 -7.79 9.35 -16.20
C ILE A 163 -7.32 8.42 -15.07
N THR A 164 -7.75 7.16 -15.11
CA THR A 164 -7.35 6.13 -14.15
C THR A 164 -5.85 5.93 -14.12
N ASP A 165 -5.19 5.96 -15.28
CA ASP A 165 -3.74 5.84 -15.38
C ASP A 165 -3.01 7.08 -14.86
N ALA A 166 -3.50 8.27 -15.16
CA ALA A 166 -2.93 9.51 -14.62
C ALA A 166 -2.99 9.54 -13.08
N ILE A 167 -4.10 9.10 -12.49
CA ILE A 167 -4.22 8.96 -11.03
C ILE A 167 -3.32 7.84 -10.51
N GLY A 168 -3.31 6.68 -11.17
CA GLY A 168 -2.45 5.55 -10.77
C GLY A 168 -0.96 5.90 -10.74
N GLN A 169 -0.48 6.61 -11.76
CA GLN A 169 0.88 7.13 -11.81
C GLN A 169 1.13 8.14 -10.67
N SER A 170 0.20 9.07 -10.46
CA SER A 170 0.31 10.08 -9.39
C SER A 170 0.38 9.43 -8.01
N VAL A 171 -0.45 8.43 -7.75
CA VAL A 171 -0.47 7.63 -6.52
C VAL A 171 0.86 6.90 -6.34
N ALA A 172 1.33 6.16 -7.35
CA ALA A 172 2.56 5.38 -7.25
C ALA A 172 3.80 6.28 -7.06
N HIS A 173 3.89 7.40 -7.77
CA HIS A 173 4.95 8.38 -7.59
C HIS A 173 4.93 9.01 -6.20
N THR A 174 3.75 9.42 -5.73
CA THR A 174 3.60 10.06 -4.41
C THR A 174 3.92 9.07 -3.29
N ALA A 175 3.43 7.84 -3.39
CA ALA A 175 3.69 6.78 -2.45
C ALA A 175 5.21 6.51 -2.30
N MET A 176 5.93 6.44 -3.42
CA MET A 176 7.38 6.26 -3.41
C MET A 176 8.14 7.49 -2.89
N LYS A 177 7.69 8.70 -3.23
CA LYS A 177 8.38 9.95 -2.88
C LYS A 177 8.22 10.31 -1.40
N LEU A 178 7.06 10.03 -0.83
CA LEU A 178 6.75 10.32 0.57
C LEU A 178 6.98 9.11 1.48
N ASP A 179 7.45 7.98 0.93
CA ASP A 179 7.68 6.71 1.64
C ASP A 179 6.49 6.33 2.52
N VAL A 180 5.30 6.30 1.90
CA VAL A 180 4.03 6.08 2.61
C VAL A 180 3.94 4.64 3.13
N ALA A 181 3.27 4.47 4.27
CA ALA A 181 3.10 3.16 4.90
C ALA A 181 2.25 2.21 4.06
N ALA A 182 1.20 2.75 3.40
CA ALA A 182 0.32 1.99 2.53
C ALA A 182 -0.39 2.87 1.49
N ILE A 183 -0.86 2.22 0.43
CA ILE A 183 -1.85 2.78 -0.49
C ILE A 183 -3.19 2.12 -0.20
N VAL A 184 -4.18 2.90 0.23
CA VAL A 184 -5.51 2.40 0.59
C VAL A 184 -6.48 2.61 -0.58
N THR A 185 -7.12 1.53 -1.02
CA THR A 185 -8.04 1.55 -2.17
C THR A 185 -9.42 1.02 -1.78
N PRO A 186 -10.35 1.88 -1.32
CA PRO A 186 -11.76 1.50 -1.24
C PRO A 186 -12.27 1.09 -2.64
N THR A 187 -12.93 -0.06 -2.77
CA THR A 187 -13.30 -0.60 -4.08
C THR A 187 -14.53 -1.52 -4.08
N GLU A 188 -15.38 -1.36 -5.08
CA GLU A 188 -16.58 -2.18 -5.30
C GLU A 188 -16.33 -3.38 -6.22
N SER A 189 -15.40 -3.28 -7.18
CA SER A 189 -15.11 -4.35 -8.16
C SER A 189 -13.64 -4.80 -8.16
N GLY A 190 -12.80 -4.15 -7.34
CA GLY A 190 -11.36 -4.37 -7.31
C GLY A 190 -10.58 -3.67 -8.42
N HIS A 191 -11.26 -2.93 -9.31
CA HIS A 191 -10.62 -2.25 -10.44
C HIS A 191 -9.50 -1.29 -9.98
N THR A 192 -9.78 -0.41 -9.02
CA THR A 192 -8.80 0.54 -8.46
C THR A 192 -7.55 -0.18 -7.95
N ALA A 193 -7.72 -1.23 -7.13
CA ALA A 193 -6.61 -1.98 -6.57
C ALA A 193 -5.73 -2.61 -7.67
N ARG A 194 -6.33 -3.17 -8.72
CA ARG A 194 -5.61 -3.71 -9.89
C ARG A 194 -4.86 -2.62 -10.65
N MET A 195 -5.48 -1.46 -10.86
CA MET A 195 -4.86 -0.34 -11.57
C MET A 195 -3.68 0.26 -10.79
N ILE A 196 -3.74 0.28 -9.45
CA ILE A 196 -2.58 0.67 -8.64
C ILE A 196 -1.50 -0.42 -8.65
N SER A 197 -1.88 -1.70 -8.50
CA SER A 197 -0.95 -2.83 -8.54
C SER A 197 -0.19 -2.91 -9.87
N LYS A 198 -0.83 -2.49 -10.96
CA LYS A 198 -0.20 -2.33 -12.27
C LYS A 198 1.05 -1.46 -12.22
N TYR A 199 1.15 -0.46 -11.34
CA TYR A 199 2.35 0.37 -11.24
C TYR A 199 3.44 -0.20 -10.32
N ARG A 200 3.18 -1.37 -9.72
CA ARG A 200 4.08 -2.09 -8.79
C ARG A 200 4.67 -1.15 -7.73
N PRO A 201 3.84 -0.52 -6.89
CA PRO A 201 4.35 0.29 -5.78
C PRO A 201 5.12 -0.58 -4.78
N LYS A 202 6.10 0.03 -4.10
CA LYS A 202 6.80 -0.60 -2.96
C LYS A 202 5.89 -0.72 -1.74
N ALA A 203 5.05 0.30 -1.51
CA ALA A 203 4.10 0.31 -0.41
C ALA A 203 3.00 -0.75 -0.64
N PRO A 204 2.55 -1.47 0.40
CA PRO A 204 1.45 -2.41 0.30
C PRO A 204 0.16 -1.70 -0.12
N ILE A 205 -0.67 -2.40 -0.91
CA ILE A 205 -1.98 -1.91 -1.34
C ILE A 205 -3.03 -2.55 -0.44
N VAL A 206 -3.71 -1.75 0.38
CA VAL A 206 -4.81 -2.23 1.24
C VAL A 206 -6.14 -1.95 0.54
N ALA A 207 -6.75 -3.00 0.00
CA ALA A 207 -8.02 -2.89 -0.71
C ALA A 207 -9.19 -3.11 0.26
N VAL A 208 -10.02 -2.09 0.47
CA VAL A 208 -11.18 -2.17 1.36
C VAL A 208 -12.43 -2.37 0.51
N THR A 209 -13.14 -3.48 0.71
CA THR A 209 -14.35 -3.79 -0.06
C THR A 209 -15.42 -4.40 0.83
N ALA A 210 -16.69 -4.07 0.56
CA ALA A 210 -17.83 -4.68 1.25
C ALA A 210 -18.22 -6.05 0.65
N ASN A 211 -17.59 -6.44 -0.48
CA ASN A 211 -17.92 -7.67 -1.20
C ASN A 211 -16.80 -8.72 -1.03
N GLU A 212 -17.10 -9.81 -0.33
CA GLU A 212 -16.14 -10.89 -0.12
C GLU A 212 -15.70 -11.57 -1.43
N SER A 213 -16.57 -11.66 -2.45
CA SER A 213 -16.19 -12.19 -3.77
C SER A 213 -15.09 -11.33 -4.39
N VAL A 214 -15.16 -10.01 -4.23
CA VAL A 214 -14.14 -9.08 -4.70
C VAL A 214 -12.85 -9.21 -3.90
N ALA A 215 -12.95 -9.34 -2.57
CA ALA A 215 -11.78 -9.60 -1.74
C ALA A 215 -11.04 -10.87 -2.16
N ARG A 216 -11.77 -11.96 -2.47
CA ARG A 216 -11.20 -13.20 -3.01
C ARG A 216 -10.56 -13.03 -4.39
N LYS A 217 -11.15 -12.24 -5.28
CA LYS A 217 -10.53 -11.96 -6.60
C LYS A 217 -9.21 -11.20 -6.46
N LEU A 218 -9.14 -10.29 -5.49
CA LEU A 218 -7.95 -9.47 -5.24
C LEU A 218 -6.79 -10.24 -4.61
N SER A 219 -7.01 -11.42 -4.04
CA SER A 219 -5.92 -12.24 -3.48
C SER A 219 -4.93 -12.75 -4.54
N LEU A 220 -5.30 -12.71 -5.82
CA LEU A 220 -4.43 -13.05 -6.96
C LEU A 220 -3.59 -11.87 -7.46
N VAL A 221 -3.87 -10.65 -7.01
CA VAL A 221 -3.30 -9.41 -7.55
C VAL A 221 -2.04 -9.04 -6.76
N PHE A 222 -0.96 -8.72 -7.47
CA PHE A 222 0.34 -8.42 -6.83
C PHE A 222 0.24 -7.30 -5.79
N GLY A 223 0.78 -7.54 -4.60
CA GLY A 223 0.91 -6.53 -3.54
C GLY A 223 -0.41 -6.03 -2.95
N VAL A 224 -1.54 -6.68 -3.25
CA VAL A 224 -2.86 -6.31 -2.74
C VAL A 224 -3.26 -7.17 -1.54
N PHE A 225 -3.59 -6.50 -0.44
CA PHE A 225 -4.14 -7.10 0.78
C PHE A 225 -5.58 -6.63 0.93
N ALA A 226 -6.53 -7.52 0.63
CA ALA A 226 -7.94 -7.21 0.73
C ALA A 226 -8.45 -7.31 2.17
N LYS A 227 -9.29 -6.37 2.57
CA LYS A 227 -9.94 -6.31 3.89
C LYS A 227 -11.43 -6.04 3.71
N SER A 228 -12.26 -6.78 4.43
CA SER A 228 -13.70 -6.54 4.46
C SER A 228 -13.99 -5.20 5.14
N GLY A 229 -14.75 -4.35 4.46
CA GLY A 229 -15.28 -3.10 4.99
C GLY A 229 -16.80 -3.05 4.93
N SER A 230 -17.36 -1.90 5.30
CA SER A 230 -18.80 -1.64 5.24
C SER A 230 -19.21 -1.02 3.89
N LYS A 231 -20.46 -1.22 3.48
CA LYS A 231 -21.04 -0.47 2.37
C LYS A 231 -21.20 0.99 2.78
N THR A 232 -20.83 1.91 1.90
CA THR A 232 -20.85 3.36 2.16
C THR A 232 -21.64 4.09 1.08
N THR A 233 -22.17 5.27 1.42
CA THR A 233 -23.04 6.04 0.53
C THR A 233 -22.48 7.40 0.16
N SER A 234 -21.52 7.91 0.94
CA SER A 234 -20.83 9.16 0.67
C SER A 234 -19.32 8.94 0.57
N THR A 235 -18.65 9.89 -0.09
CA THR A 235 -17.19 9.89 -0.19
C THR A 235 -16.52 9.95 1.19
N ASP A 236 -17.07 10.75 2.10
CA ASP A 236 -16.49 10.91 3.44
C ASP A 236 -16.60 9.61 4.26
N GLU A 237 -17.77 8.96 4.26
CA GLU A 237 -17.97 7.64 4.88
C GLU A 237 -17.00 6.60 4.30
N MET A 238 -16.83 6.58 2.98
CA MET A 238 -15.91 5.68 2.29
C MET A 238 -14.46 5.91 2.75
N LEU A 239 -14.02 7.17 2.85
CA LEU A 239 -12.67 7.51 3.29
C LEU A 239 -12.43 7.13 4.75
N GLU A 240 -13.38 7.42 5.65
CA GLU A 240 -13.29 7.07 7.08
C GLU A 240 -13.23 5.56 7.29
N ASN A 241 -14.16 4.81 6.70
CA ASN A 241 -14.19 3.35 6.74
C ASN A 241 -12.88 2.76 6.19
N ALA A 242 -12.34 3.30 5.10
CA ALA A 242 -11.10 2.81 4.54
C ALA A 242 -9.90 3.02 5.46
N VAL A 243 -9.81 4.18 6.13
CA VAL A 243 -8.77 4.43 7.14
C VAL A 243 -8.92 3.44 8.30
N GLU A 244 -10.11 3.32 8.89
CA GLU A 244 -10.38 2.43 10.02
C GLU A 244 -10.00 0.98 9.68
N LYS A 245 -10.50 0.45 8.57
CA LYS A 245 -10.23 -0.94 8.16
C LYS A 245 -8.78 -1.16 7.78
N SER A 246 -8.08 -0.14 7.27
CA SER A 246 -6.65 -0.24 7.00
C SER A 246 -5.82 -0.41 8.27
N ILE A 247 -6.17 0.26 9.37
CA ILE A 247 -5.48 0.12 10.66
C ILE A 247 -5.60 -1.31 11.19
N GLU A 248 -6.78 -1.93 11.05
CA GLU A 248 -7.01 -3.33 11.48
C GLU A 248 -6.15 -4.36 10.74
N THR A 249 -5.56 -4.02 9.59
CA THR A 249 -4.68 -4.93 8.84
C THR A 249 -3.29 -5.05 9.46
N GLY A 250 -2.88 -4.09 10.30
CA GLY A 250 -1.52 -4.00 10.84
C GLY A 250 -0.49 -3.38 9.89
N TYR A 251 -0.85 -3.12 8.62
CA TYR A 251 0.00 -2.40 7.66
C TYR A 251 -0.01 -0.88 7.84
N VAL A 252 -1.00 -0.36 8.58
CA VAL A 252 -1.18 1.07 8.84
C VAL A 252 -1.34 1.29 10.34
N ARG A 253 -0.68 2.33 10.87
CA ARG A 253 -0.70 2.72 12.27
C ARG A 253 -1.01 4.20 12.40
N HIS A 254 -1.41 4.64 13.59
CA HIS A 254 -1.46 6.07 13.91
C HIS A 254 -0.06 6.68 13.79
N GLY A 255 0.01 7.85 13.15
CA GLY A 255 1.21 8.55 12.75
C GLY A 255 1.62 8.31 11.28
N ASP A 256 1.15 7.23 10.65
CA ASP A 256 1.57 6.88 9.31
C ASP A 256 0.98 7.81 8.24
N LEU A 257 1.79 8.09 7.22
CA LEU A 257 1.32 8.71 6.00
C LEU A 257 0.82 7.62 5.04
N ILE A 258 -0.39 7.78 4.51
CA ILE A 258 -0.99 6.90 3.51
C ILE A 258 -1.45 7.69 2.29
N VAL A 259 -1.62 7.00 1.16
CA VAL A 259 -2.34 7.53 -0.01
C VAL A 259 -3.64 6.77 -0.15
N ILE A 260 -4.76 7.47 -0.15
CA ILE A 260 -6.09 6.91 -0.43
C ILE A 260 -6.44 7.22 -1.89
N THR A 261 -6.89 6.22 -2.65
CA THR A 261 -7.38 6.43 -4.02
C THR A 261 -8.60 5.58 -4.33
N ALA A 262 -9.56 6.18 -5.02
CA ALA A 262 -10.86 5.59 -5.31
C ALA A 262 -11.47 6.17 -6.58
N GLY A 263 -12.57 5.56 -7.04
CA GLY A 263 -13.49 6.16 -8.01
C GLY A 263 -14.65 6.82 -7.28
N VAL A 264 -14.97 8.06 -7.65
CA VAL A 264 -16.20 8.77 -7.23
C VAL A 264 -17.05 9.09 -8.45
N PRO A 265 -18.40 9.01 -8.35
CA PRO A 265 -19.20 8.79 -7.14
C PRO A 265 -19.14 7.37 -6.56
N VAL A 266 -19.35 7.26 -5.25
CA VAL A 266 -19.31 5.97 -4.52
C VAL A 266 -20.44 5.06 -5.02
N GLY A 267 -20.14 3.78 -5.24
CA GLY A 267 -21.09 2.78 -5.73
C GLY A 267 -21.09 2.60 -7.25
N GLU A 268 -20.44 3.49 -8.01
CA GLU A 268 -20.16 3.26 -9.43
C GLU A 268 -18.82 2.53 -9.60
N THR A 269 -18.75 1.64 -10.59
CA THR A 269 -17.56 0.82 -10.86
C THR A 269 -16.84 1.28 -12.13
N GLY A 270 -15.53 1.03 -12.21
CA GLY A 270 -14.79 1.10 -13.48
C GLY A 270 -13.95 2.35 -13.71
N THR A 271 -13.95 3.33 -12.80
CA THR A 271 -13.03 4.47 -12.89
C THR A 271 -12.26 4.69 -11.59
N THR A 272 -11.13 5.39 -11.66
CA THR A 272 -10.38 5.89 -10.50
C THR A 272 -9.97 7.32 -10.79
N ASN A 273 -10.52 8.26 -10.04
CA ASN A 273 -10.42 9.70 -10.33
C ASN A 273 -10.11 10.54 -9.08
N LEU A 274 -9.94 9.90 -7.92
CA LEU A 274 -9.64 10.58 -6.65
C LEU A 274 -8.32 10.06 -6.06
N MET A 275 -7.53 10.98 -5.54
CA MET A 275 -6.36 10.71 -4.72
C MET A 275 -6.32 11.68 -3.53
N LYS A 276 -6.06 11.16 -2.33
CA LYS A 276 -5.90 11.93 -1.09
C LYS A 276 -4.68 11.43 -0.34
N VAL A 277 -3.73 12.32 -0.06
CA VAL A 277 -2.63 12.04 0.88
C VAL A 277 -3.17 12.31 2.28
N TYR A 278 -3.01 11.35 3.20
CA TYR A 278 -3.64 11.40 4.51
C TYR A 278 -2.67 10.94 5.61
N VAL A 279 -2.60 11.70 6.69
CA VAL A 279 -1.89 11.28 7.90
C VAL A 279 -2.89 10.59 8.81
N VAL A 280 -2.64 9.33 9.11
CA VAL A 280 -3.48 8.52 9.97
C VAL A 280 -3.23 8.97 11.40
N GLY A 281 -4.24 9.44 12.10
CA GLY A 281 -4.05 9.95 13.44
C GLY A 281 -5.28 10.69 13.94
N ASP A 282 -5.58 10.48 15.21
CA ASP A 282 -6.58 11.30 15.88
C ASP A 282 -5.94 12.66 16.17
N ILE A 283 -6.58 13.70 15.67
CA ILE A 283 -6.24 15.07 16.07
C ILE A 283 -6.76 15.21 17.50
N ILE A 284 -5.84 15.25 18.46
CA ILE A 284 -6.18 15.46 19.87
C ILE A 284 -6.73 16.86 20.05
N ALA A 285 -6.06 17.84 19.44
CA ALA A 285 -6.43 19.24 19.57
C ALA A 285 -5.88 20.08 18.41
N LYS A 286 -6.45 21.28 18.24
CA LYS A 286 -5.94 22.29 17.29
C LYS A 286 -5.78 23.62 18.00
N GLY A 287 -4.71 24.34 17.67
CA GLY A 287 -4.40 25.66 18.19
C GLY A 287 -3.65 26.50 17.16
N GLN A 288 -3.13 27.65 17.60
CA GLN A 288 -2.35 28.52 16.72
C GLN A 288 -0.91 28.02 16.66
N GLY A 289 -0.54 27.42 15.53
CA GLY A 289 0.81 26.92 15.30
C GLY A 289 1.82 28.00 14.91
N ILE A 290 3.06 27.82 15.36
CA ILE A 290 4.19 28.75 15.16
C ILE A 290 5.44 27.95 14.80
N GLY A 291 6.05 28.34 13.67
CA GLY A 291 7.15 27.60 13.06
C GLY A 291 6.69 26.76 11.86
N ARG A 292 7.62 26.00 11.28
CA ARG A 292 7.38 25.17 10.07
C ARG A 292 7.88 23.73 10.20
N LYS A 293 8.54 23.40 11.30
CA LYS A 293 9.06 22.06 11.56
C LYS A 293 8.07 21.33 12.45
N SER A 294 7.88 20.05 12.22
CA SER A 294 7.11 19.18 13.12
C SER A 294 8.06 18.44 14.06
N ALA A 295 7.62 18.12 15.26
CA ALA A 295 8.38 17.32 16.21
C ALA A 295 7.46 16.42 17.02
N PHE A 296 8.02 15.34 17.55
CA PHE A 296 7.31 14.35 18.35
C PHE A 296 8.08 14.06 19.64
N GLY A 297 7.37 13.58 20.64
CA GLY A 297 7.96 13.18 21.91
C GLY A 297 6.91 12.94 22.99
N PRO A 298 7.37 12.45 24.15
CA PRO A 298 6.53 12.30 25.33
C PRO A 298 6.15 13.67 25.90
N VAL A 299 4.89 13.81 26.29
CA VAL A 299 4.35 15.01 26.95
C VAL A 299 4.93 15.16 28.36
N VAL A 300 5.40 16.37 28.68
CA VAL A 300 5.78 16.79 30.02
C VAL A 300 4.94 17.99 30.42
N ILE A 301 4.16 17.85 31.50
CA ILE A 301 3.25 18.90 31.97
C ILE A 301 3.91 19.65 33.14
N ALA A 302 4.03 20.96 32.99
CA ALA A 302 4.59 21.82 34.03
C ALA A 302 3.75 23.08 34.23
N GLN A 303 3.49 23.41 35.50
CA GLN A 303 2.75 24.61 35.91
C GLN A 303 3.66 25.75 36.38
N SER A 304 4.96 25.47 36.59
CA SER A 304 5.94 26.47 37.05
C SER A 304 7.33 26.21 36.48
N GLY A 305 8.20 27.24 36.48
CA GLY A 305 9.58 27.14 35.99
C GLY A 305 10.40 26.04 36.67
N LYS A 306 10.28 25.90 37.99
CA LYS A 306 10.95 24.83 38.74
C LYS A 306 10.50 23.43 38.34
N GLU A 307 9.18 23.25 38.18
CA GLU A 307 8.62 21.96 37.78
C GLU A 307 9.05 21.59 36.36
N ALA A 308 9.12 22.58 35.47
CA ALA A 308 9.62 22.40 34.11
C ALA A 308 11.10 21.95 34.13
N GLU A 309 11.98 22.62 34.89
CA GLU A 309 13.40 22.23 34.95
C GLU A 309 13.63 20.83 35.52
N GLU A 310 12.85 20.43 36.54
CA GLU A 310 13.00 19.12 37.18
C GLU A 310 12.47 17.96 36.32
N LYS A 311 11.32 18.15 35.65
CA LYS A 311 10.70 17.09 34.85
C LYS A 311 11.25 16.97 33.43
N MET A 312 11.76 18.06 32.87
CA MET A 312 12.08 18.11 31.45
C MET A 312 13.39 17.40 31.11
N TYR A 313 13.35 16.58 30.07
CA TYR A 313 14.49 15.88 29.49
C TYR A 313 14.53 16.05 27.98
N ASP A 314 15.70 15.79 27.40
CA ASP A 314 15.95 16.01 25.97
C ASP A 314 14.95 15.23 25.10
N GLY A 315 14.29 15.96 24.19
CA GLY A 315 13.38 15.38 23.22
C GLY A 315 11.92 15.27 23.67
N ALA A 316 11.58 15.64 24.91
CA ALA A 316 10.20 15.70 25.39
C ALA A 316 9.46 16.96 24.87
N ILE A 317 8.13 16.95 24.97
CA ILE A 317 7.28 18.08 24.57
C ILE A 317 6.76 18.77 25.83
N LEU A 318 7.10 20.05 26.00
CA LEU A 318 6.65 20.82 27.16
C LEU A 318 5.22 21.32 26.96
N VAL A 319 4.34 21.03 27.91
CA VAL A 319 2.95 21.52 27.97
C VAL A 319 2.81 22.37 29.23
N ALA A 320 2.46 23.65 29.05
CA ALA A 320 2.30 24.59 30.16
C ALA A 320 1.12 25.52 29.93
N ASN A 321 0.65 26.22 30.97
CA ASN A 321 -0.36 27.26 30.78
C ASN A 321 0.26 28.46 30.02
N CYS A 322 1.36 29.00 30.54
CA CYS A 322 2.17 30.02 29.89
C CYS A 322 3.67 29.71 30.10
N THR A 323 4.54 30.41 29.39
CA THR A 323 6.00 30.32 29.60
C THR A 323 6.58 31.64 30.03
N ASP A 324 7.64 31.58 30.83
CA ASP A 324 8.40 32.71 31.30
C ASP A 324 9.92 32.44 31.19
N ARG A 325 10.72 33.41 31.66
CA ARG A 325 12.18 33.33 31.62
C ARG A 325 12.74 32.19 32.46
N ASP A 326 12.04 31.78 33.51
CA ASP A 326 12.54 30.77 34.45
C ASP A 326 12.38 29.35 33.86
N MET A 327 11.63 29.20 32.77
CA MET A 327 11.48 27.95 32.01
C MET A 327 12.55 27.73 30.92
N MET A 328 13.49 28.67 30.72
CA MET A 328 14.45 28.61 29.61
C MET A 328 15.29 27.33 29.61
N GLY A 329 15.74 26.86 30.79
CA GLY A 329 16.51 25.62 30.91
C GLY A 329 15.74 24.36 30.50
N ALA A 330 14.41 24.38 30.61
CA ALA A 330 13.53 23.31 30.12
C ALA A 330 13.24 23.46 28.62
N LEU A 331 13.03 24.68 28.14
CA LEU A 331 12.73 24.98 26.74
C LEU A 331 13.88 24.61 25.80
N GLU A 332 15.13 24.76 26.23
CA GLU A 332 16.31 24.36 25.44
C GLU A 332 16.39 22.83 25.23
N LYS A 333 15.78 22.03 26.10
CA LYS A 333 15.71 20.56 26.00
C LYS A 333 14.48 20.06 25.22
N ALA A 334 13.48 20.92 25.06
CA ALA A 334 12.19 20.56 24.50
C ALA A 334 12.28 20.32 22.99
N SER A 335 11.61 19.27 22.50
CA SER A 335 11.43 19.04 21.06
C SER A 335 10.27 19.87 20.48
N ALA A 336 9.26 20.19 21.29
CA ALA A 336 8.16 21.08 20.96
C ALA A 336 7.60 21.76 22.23
N LEU A 337 6.82 22.83 22.04
CA LEU A 337 6.15 23.55 23.11
C LEU A 337 4.65 23.69 22.82
N ILE A 338 3.81 23.47 23.83
CA ILE A 338 2.37 23.69 23.77
C ILE A 338 1.97 24.60 24.94
N THR A 339 1.24 25.68 24.66
CA THR A 339 0.70 26.55 25.71
C THR A 339 -0.80 26.77 25.60
N GLU A 340 -1.47 26.81 26.76
CA GLU A 340 -2.89 27.16 26.85
C GLU A 340 -3.10 28.62 26.48
N GLU A 341 -2.33 29.51 27.11
CA GLU A 341 -2.38 30.93 26.86
C GLU A 341 -1.36 31.35 25.79
N GLY A 342 -1.70 32.43 25.08
CA GLY A 342 -0.78 33.14 24.21
C GLY A 342 -1.36 33.52 22.87
N GLY A 343 -0.49 34.08 22.04
CA GLY A 343 -0.75 34.46 20.66
C GLY A 343 0.56 34.53 19.90
N LEU A 344 0.54 35.00 18.66
CA LEU A 344 1.71 35.01 17.77
C LEU A 344 2.93 35.80 18.31
N THR A 345 2.71 36.65 19.31
CA THR A 345 3.75 37.48 19.95
C THR A 345 3.98 37.12 21.42
N SER A 346 3.44 35.99 21.91
CA SER A 346 3.66 35.54 23.28
C SER A 346 5.13 35.13 23.51
N HIS A 347 5.52 35.01 24.78
CA HIS A 347 6.84 34.51 25.13
C HIS A 347 7.12 33.14 24.49
N ALA A 348 6.16 32.22 24.57
CA ALA A 348 6.23 30.89 23.93
C ALA A 348 6.48 30.97 22.42
N ALA A 349 5.76 31.85 21.73
CA ALA A 349 5.89 32.06 20.29
C ALA A 349 7.29 32.53 19.88
N VAL A 350 7.79 33.56 20.57
CA VAL A 350 9.08 34.20 20.26
C VAL A 350 10.24 33.27 20.58
N VAL A 351 10.20 32.62 21.76
CA VAL A 351 11.25 31.68 22.18
C VAL A 351 11.28 30.46 21.28
N GLY A 352 10.11 29.89 20.95
CA GLY A 352 10.03 28.76 20.02
C GLY A 352 10.64 29.03 18.65
N LEU A 353 10.35 30.19 18.07
CA LEU A 353 10.97 30.62 16.81
C LEU A 353 12.48 30.81 16.93
N SER A 354 12.96 31.39 18.04
CA SER A 354 14.38 31.61 18.29
C SER A 354 15.15 30.29 18.47
N LEU A 355 14.57 29.33 19.19
CA LEU A 355 15.15 28.00 19.40
C LEU A 355 14.94 27.08 18.20
N GLY A 356 14.07 27.45 17.26
CA GLY A 356 13.74 26.67 16.08
C GLY A 356 12.92 25.42 16.37
N ILE A 357 12.20 25.40 17.50
CA ILE A 357 11.31 24.31 17.91
C ILE A 357 9.84 24.64 17.55
N PRO A 358 9.04 23.65 17.14
CA PRO A 358 7.60 23.82 16.91
C PRO A 358 6.86 24.29 18.17
N VAL A 359 5.93 25.23 17.98
CA VAL A 359 5.06 25.69 19.06
C VAL A 359 3.60 25.70 18.64
N ILE A 360 2.70 25.28 19.53
CA ILE A 360 1.26 25.54 19.43
C ILE A 360 0.83 26.37 20.64
N VAL A 361 0.23 27.53 20.40
CA VAL A 361 -0.28 28.42 21.46
C VAL A 361 -1.81 28.53 21.35
N GLY A 362 -2.46 28.92 22.44
CA GLY A 362 -3.91 29.13 22.44
C GLY A 362 -4.70 27.83 22.45
N LEU A 363 -4.15 26.79 23.09
CA LEU A 363 -4.82 25.49 23.19
C LEU A 363 -5.56 25.37 24.52
N ASP A 364 -6.83 25.77 24.55
CA ASP A 364 -7.63 25.76 25.78
C ASP A 364 -7.57 24.39 26.47
N SER A 365 -7.25 24.40 27.76
CA SER A 365 -7.18 23.19 28.61
C SER A 365 -6.12 22.14 28.21
N ALA A 366 -5.06 22.53 27.48
CA ALA A 366 -3.95 21.67 27.08
C ALA A 366 -3.39 20.79 28.22
N THR A 367 -3.23 21.37 29.41
CA THR A 367 -2.65 20.71 30.60
C THR A 367 -3.55 19.63 31.20
N THR A 368 -4.84 19.61 30.83
CA THR A 368 -5.80 18.59 31.27
C THR A 368 -6.16 17.60 30.16
N LEU A 369 -6.09 18.05 28.91
CA LEU A 369 -6.42 17.23 27.74
C LEU A 369 -5.31 16.21 27.44
N LEU A 370 -4.05 16.64 27.55
CA LEU A 370 -2.87 15.81 27.32
C LEU A 370 -2.45 15.11 28.61
N LYS A 371 -1.90 13.91 28.49
CA LYS A 371 -1.44 13.12 29.64
C LYS A 371 0.08 13.08 29.72
N GLU A 372 0.60 13.22 30.93
CA GLU A 372 2.03 13.07 31.21
C GLU A 372 2.57 11.73 30.64
N GLY A 373 3.67 11.81 29.90
CA GLY A 373 4.31 10.67 29.23
C GLY A 373 3.62 10.17 27.97
N GLU A 374 2.49 10.75 27.54
CA GLU A 374 1.82 10.38 26.29
C GLU A 374 2.68 10.81 25.09
N GLU A 375 2.88 9.90 24.13
CA GLU A 375 3.58 10.21 22.89
C GLU A 375 2.65 10.97 21.94
N ILE A 376 3.05 12.19 21.55
CA ILE A 376 2.31 13.05 20.63
C ILE A 376 3.22 13.62 19.54
N THR A 377 2.61 14.11 18.47
CA THR A 377 3.28 14.89 17.43
C THR A 377 2.66 16.27 17.31
N VAL A 378 3.51 17.29 17.26
CA VAL A 378 3.13 18.70 17.15
C VAL A 378 3.46 19.18 15.74
N ASP A 379 2.43 19.62 15.02
CA ASP A 379 2.55 20.23 13.69
C ASP A 379 2.08 21.69 13.74
N PRO A 380 3.01 22.66 13.78
CA PRO A 380 2.65 24.06 13.79
C PRO A 380 2.16 24.57 12.42
N ALA A 381 2.45 23.91 11.30
CA ALA A 381 1.99 24.36 9.99
C ALA A 381 0.47 24.18 9.84
N ARG A 382 -0.07 23.10 10.42
CA ARG A 382 -1.51 22.84 10.50
C ARG A 382 -2.15 23.30 11.82
N GLY A 383 -1.32 23.70 12.78
CA GLY A 383 -1.77 24.03 14.14
C GLY A 383 -2.45 22.84 14.82
N ALA A 384 -1.94 21.62 14.61
CA ALA A 384 -2.58 20.39 15.05
C ALA A 384 -1.66 19.54 15.93
N ILE A 385 -2.26 18.89 16.92
CA ILE A 385 -1.60 17.90 17.77
C ILE A 385 -2.17 16.53 17.43
N TYR A 386 -1.29 15.61 17.05
CA TYR A 386 -1.64 14.24 16.69
C TYR A 386 -1.23 13.28 17.80
N LYS A 387 -2.02 12.24 17.99
CA LYS A 387 -1.66 11.13 18.87
C LYS A 387 -0.58 10.26 18.24
N GLY A 388 0.44 9.89 19.02
CA GLY A 388 1.57 9.08 18.56
C GLY A 388 2.62 9.87 17.78
N ARG A 389 3.50 9.14 17.07
CA ARG A 389 4.61 9.70 16.29
C ARG A 389 4.28 9.74 14.81
N ALA A 390 4.15 10.93 14.23
CA ALA A 390 4.01 11.12 12.79
C ALA A 390 5.35 11.57 12.20
N SER A 391 5.85 10.82 11.22
CA SER A 391 7.19 10.97 10.64
C SER A 391 7.26 11.98 9.49
N VAL A 392 6.13 12.36 8.88
CA VAL A 392 6.05 13.30 7.76
C VAL A 392 4.78 14.15 7.88
N LEU A 393 4.93 15.45 8.18
CA LEU A 393 3.83 16.42 8.27
C LEU A 393 4.12 17.70 7.49
#